data_AF-A0A8T4AKS3-F1
#
_entry.id   AF-A0A8T4AKS3-F1
#
_cell.length_a   1.000
_cell.length_b   1.000
_cell.length_c   1.000
_cell.angle_alpha   90.00
_cell.angle_beta   90.00
_cell.angle_gamma   90.00
#
_symmetry.space_group_name_H-M   'P 1'
#
loop_
_entity.id
_entity.type
_entity.pdbx_description
1 polymer ?
#
loop_
_entity_poly.entity_id
_entity_poly.type
_entity_poly.pdbx_seq_one_letter_code
_entity_poly.pdbx_strand_id
1 'polypeptide(L)'
;MKTQTYKLGAFLFPLVMVAFMLSLVAPRPVSIPASILELRVELKIINVRTASELAAQFDRLNYHWPLAEGAIIPALALQVLPSDFSEISDVKQKKSLFFRALLPIVLAENKIVEDIRAHVVELFGKDATLITESERRWLNAVAAYYKVRGDVRQSNVRQA
;
A
#
# COMPACT_ATOMS: atom_id res chain seq x y z
N MET A 1 -64.82 23.42 -7.71
CA MET A 1 -63.67 23.91 -6.91
C MET A 1 -62.54 22.91 -7.10
N LYS A 2 -61.50 23.26 -7.88
CA LYS A 2 -60.37 22.38 -8.21
C LYS A 2 -59.30 22.52 -7.13
N THR A 3 -58.98 21.45 -6.41
CA THR A 3 -57.81 21.39 -5.53
C THR A 3 -56.64 20.72 -6.26
N GLN A 4 -55.57 21.49 -6.36
CA GLN A 4 -54.28 21.15 -6.94
C GLN A 4 -53.66 19.96 -6.20
N THR A 5 -53.35 18.89 -6.92
CA THR A 5 -52.47 17.82 -6.46
C THR A 5 -51.02 18.31 -6.48
N TYR A 6 -50.39 18.29 -5.32
CA TYR A 6 -49.06 18.83 -5.07
C TYR A 6 -47.98 18.11 -5.90
N LYS A 7 -47.17 18.92 -6.59
CA LYS A 7 -45.89 18.57 -7.24
C LYS A 7 -44.83 18.15 -6.20
N LEU A 8 -45.07 17.09 -5.44
CA LEU A 8 -44.17 16.66 -4.34
C LEU A 8 -42.93 15.90 -4.85
N GLY A 9 -42.89 15.50 -6.12
CA GLY A 9 -41.75 14.79 -6.72
C GLY A 9 -40.64 15.68 -7.31
N ALA A 10 -40.86 16.99 -7.46
CA ALA A 10 -39.98 17.85 -8.27
C ALA A 10 -38.75 18.40 -7.51
N PHE A 11 -38.73 18.35 -6.18
CA PHE A 11 -37.65 18.95 -5.37
C PHE A 11 -36.52 17.99 -4.98
N LEU A 12 -36.72 16.67 -5.07
CA LEU A 12 -35.68 15.66 -4.81
C LEU A 12 -34.74 15.44 -6.01
N PHE A 13 -35.25 15.70 -7.22
CA PHE A 13 -34.50 15.49 -8.46
C PHE A 13 -33.19 16.29 -8.56
N PRO A 14 -33.12 17.60 -8.25
CA PRO A 14 -31.87 18.34 -8.34
C PRO A 14 -30.83 17.87 -7.31
N LEU A 15 -31.26 17.46 -6.11
CA LEU A 15 -30.35 16.95 -5.08
C LEU A 15 -29.73 15.60 -5.49
N VAL A 16 -30.55 14.68 -6.01
CA VAL A 16 -30.10 13.38 -6.52
C VAL A 16 -29.19 13.56 -7.74
N MET A 17 -29.52 14.51 -8.63
CA MET A 17 -28.72 14.81 -9.81
C MET A 17 -27.37 15.44 -9.45
N VAL A 18 -27.32 16.31 -8.44
CA VAL A 18 -26.07 16.88 -7.91
C VAL A 18 -25.23 15.81 -7.22
N ALA A 19 -25.82 14.90 -6.43
CA ALA A 19 -25.10 13.78 -5.84
C ALA A 19 -24.55 12.81 -6.91
N PHE A 20 -25.33 12.55 -7.95
CA PHE A 20 -24.90 11.74 -9.10
C PHE A 20 -23.77 12.43 -9.89
N MET A 21 -23.88 13.73 -10.16
CA MET A 21 -22.85 14.54 -10.81
C MET A 21 -21.56 14.62 -9.98
N LEU A 22 -21.67 14.77 -8.66
CA LEU A 22 -20.52 14.72 -7.76
C LEU A 22 -19.87 13.32 -7.75
N SER A 23 -20.66 12.26 -7.82
CA SER A 23 -20.15 10.88 -7.94
C SER A 23 -19.45 10.58 -9.27
N LEU A 24 -19.76 11.31 -10.35
CA LEU A 24 -19.13 11.15 -11.66
C LEU A 24 -17.75 11.81 -11.73
N VAL A 25 -17.54 12.88 -10.97
CA VAL A 25 -16.30 13.67 -10.94
C VAL A 25 -15.38 13.26 -9.79
N ALA A 26 -15.94 12.70 -8.70
CA ALA A 26 -15.14 12.24 -7.58
C ALA A 26 -14.17 11.13 -8.03
N PRO A 27 -12.87 11.23 -7.69
CA PRO A 27 -11.94 10.14 -7.93
C PRO A 27 -12.49 8.90 -7.23
N ARG A 28 -12.71 7.83 -8.00
CA ARG A 28 -13.14 6.55 -7.41
C ARG A 28 -12.11 6.17 -6.35
N PRO A 29 -12.53 5.81 -5.12
CA PRO A 29 -11.59 5.38 -4.11
C PRO A 29 -10.78 4.23 -4.70
N VAL A 30 -9.47 4.44 -4.79
CA VAL A 30 -8.54 3.43 -5.27
C VAL A 30 -8.57 2.31 -4.24
N SER A 31 -9.29 1.23 -4.57
CA SER A 31 -9.38 0.04 -3.73
C SER A 31 -8.10 -0.78 -3.92
N ILE A 32 -7.37 -1.01 -2.83
CA ILE A 32 -6.27 -1.98 -2.81
C ILE A 32 -6.90 -3.36 -3.11
N PRO A 33 -6.45 -4.11 -4.14
CA PRO A 33 -6.88 -5.48 -4.35
C PRO A 33 -6.68 -6.31 -3.07
N ALA A 34 -7.70 -7.07 -2.65
CA ALA A 34 -7.62 -7.89 -1.44
C ALA A 34 -6.41 -8.85 -1.46
N SER A 35 -6.06 -9.37 -2.64
CA SER A 35 -4.87 -10.19 -2.85
C SER A 35 -3.55 -9.48 -2.47
N ILE A 36 -3.46 -8.14 -2.61
CA ILE A 36 -2.27 -7.40 -2.15
C ILE A 36 -2.21 -7.37 -0.63
N LEU A 37 -3.37 -7.29 0.04
CA LEU A 37 -3.42 -7.36 1.50
C LEU A 37 -3.05 -8.75 2.02
N GLU A 38 -3.42 -9.80 1.28
CA GLU A 38 -3.07 -11.19 1.59
C GLU A 38 -1.57 -11.48 1.40
N LEU A 39 -0.89 -10.75 0.50
CA LEU A 39 0.56 -10.87 0.27
C LEU A 39 1.41 -10.23 1.37
N ARG A 40 0.82 -9.46 2.31
CA ARG A 40 1.62 -8.76 3.33
C ARG A 40 2.34 -9.77 4.21
N VAL A 41 3.67 -9.70 4.16
CA VAL A 41 4.54 -10.38 5.13
C VAL A 41 4.11 -9.96 6.54
N GLU A 42 3.85 -10.94 7.41
CA GLU A 42 3.47 -10.68 8.80
C GLU A 42 4.66 -10.09 9.56
N LEU A 43 4.74 -8.76 9.58
CA LEU A 43 5.65 -8.04 10.45
C LEU A 43 5.04 -7.98 11.85
N LYS A 44 5.80 -8.47 12.84
CA LYS A 44 5.42 -8.32 14.24
C LYS A 44 5.57 -6.87 14.65
N ILE A 45 4.46 -6.25 15.00
CA ILE A 45 4.44 -4.88 15.52
C ILE A 45 5.14 -4.85 16.88
N ILE A 46 6.07 -3.91 17.02
CA ILE A 46 6.69 -3.57 18.29
C ILE A 46 6.31 -2.16 18.71
N ASN A 47 6.09 -2.00 20.02
CA ASN A 47 5.82 -0.72 20.64
C ASN A 47 6.99 -0.41 21.57
N VAL A 48 7.70 0.67 21.29
CA VAL A 48 8.81 1.18 22.11
C VAL A 48 8.59 2.67 22.29
N ARG A 49 8.93 3.19 23.46
CA ARG A 49 8.71 4.61 23.80
C ARG A 49 9.97 5.45 23.65
N THR A 50 11.14 4.84 23.87
CA THR A 50 12.44 5.52 23.85
C THR A 50 13.43 4.89 22.87
N ALA A 51 14.40 5.67 22.40
CA ALA A 51 15.48 5.21 21.55
C ALA A 51 16.34 4.14 22.25
N SER A 52 16.53 4.28 23.56
CA SER A 52 17.25 3.29 24.38
C SER A 52 16.50 1.96 24.45
N GLU A 53 15.18 1.99 24.60
CA GLU A 53 14.35 0.78 24.60
C GLU A 53 14.37 0.08 23.23
N LEU A 54 14.31 0.86 22.15
CA LEU A 54 14.46 0.36 20.78
C LEU A 54 15.82 -0.33 20.57
N ALA A 55 16.91 0.31 21.03
CA ALA A 55 18.24 -0.27 20.96
C ALA A 55 18.31 -1.60 21.71
N ALA A 56 17.84 -1.63 22.96
CA ALA A 56 17.82 -2.85 23.77
C ALA A 56 16.96 -3.95 23.13
N GLN A 57 15.86 -3.62 22.46
CA GLN A 57 15.04 -4.58 21.73
C GLN A 57 15.80 -5.21 20.56
N PHE A 58 16.55 -4.43 19.78
CA PHE A 58 17.35 -4.96 18.69
C PHE A 58 18.53 -5.80 19.19
N ASP A 59 19.18 -5.37 20.27
CA ASP A 59 20.30 -6.10 20.86
C ASP A 59 19.86 -7.47 21.40
N ARG A 60 18.66 -7.56 22.02
CA ARG A 60 18.06 -8.85 22.42
C ARG A 60 17.85 -9.82 21.27
N LEU A 61 17.72 -9.32 20.05
CA LEU A 61 17.52 -10.11 18.84
C LEU A 61 18.82 -10.36 18.07
N ASN A 62 19.96 -9.95 18.63
CA ASN A 62 21.26 -9.95 17.96
C ASN A 62 21.21 -9.21 16.60
N TYR A 63 20.38 -8.18 16.52
CA TYR A 63 20.15 -7.43 15.29
C TYR A 63 20.97 -6.15 15.29
N HIS A 64 22.10 -6.22 14.59
CA HIS A 64 23.10 -5.17 14.56
C HIS A 64 23.17 -4.49 13.18
N TRP A 65 23.71 -3.28 13.18
CA TRP A 65 24.04 -2.57 11.95
C TRP A 65 25.46 -2.01 12.05
N PRO A 66 26.33 -2.23 11.05
CA PRO A 66 26.07 -2.91 9.77
C PRO A 66 25.74 -4.40 9.90
N LEU A 67 25.09 -4.96 8.88
CA LEU A 67 24.79 -6.40 8.84
C LEU A 67 26.05 -7.22 8.58
N ALA A 68 26.18 -8.35 9.26
CA ALA A 68 27.13 -9.38 8.89
C ALA A 68 26.62 -10.17 7.68
N GLU A 69 27.53 -10.84 6.98
CA GLU A 69 27.14 -11.76 5.91
C GLU A 69 26.27 -12.89 6.48
N GLY A 70 25.16 -13.20 5.81
CA GLY A 70 24.18 -14.19 6.27
C GLY A 70 23.34 -13.77 7.49
N ALA A 71 23.39 -12.50 7.92
CA ALA A 71 22.58 -12.03 9.03
C ALA A 71 21.07 -12.21 8.78
N ILE A 72 20.37 -12.76 9.77
CA ILE A 72 18.92 -12.91 9.73
C ILE A 72 18.29 -11.60 10.16
N ILE A 73 17.39 -11.06 9.33
CA ILE A 73 16.71 -9.81 9.59
C ILE A 73 15.37 -10.13 10.27
N PRO A 74 15.11 -9.62 11.48
CA PRO A 74 13.88 -9.92 12.20
C PRO A 74 12.68 -9.25 11.52
N ALA A 75 11.59 -9.99 11.31
CA ALA A 75 10.35 -9.50 10.72
C ALA A 75 9.57 -8.61 11.70
N LEU A 76 10.08 -7.40 11.95
CA LEU A 76 9.51 -6.44 12.89
C LEU A 76 9.07 -5.17 12.18
N ALA A 77 7.96 -4.59 12.65
CA ALA A 77 7.50 -3.29 12.21
C ALA A 77 7.38 -2.35 13.40
N LEU A 78 8.05 -1.21 13.30
CA LEU A 78 7.86 -0.10 14.20
C LEU A 78 6.86 0.86 13.54
N GLN A 79 5.69 1.06 14.16
CA GLN A 79 4.67 1.96 13.61
C GLN A 79 5.06 3.43 13.76
N VAL A 80 5.72 3.77 14.86
CA VAL A 80 6.11 5.14 15.19
C VAL A 80 7.50 5.13 15.79
N LEU A 81 8.37 6.03 15.32
CA LEU A 81 9.69 6.22 15.92
C LEU A 81 9.55 6.69 17.38
N PRO A 82 10.47 6.30 18.29
CA PRO A 82 10.49 6.82 19.65
C PRO A 82 10.51 8.36 19.68
N SER A 83 9.87 8.96 20.69
CA SER A 83 9.73 10.42 20.77
C SER A 83 11.07 11.14 20.92
N ASP A 84 12.00 10.52 21.63
CA ASP A 84 13.37 10.99 21.89
C ASP A 84 14.35 10.63 20.75
N PHE A 85 13.89 9.98 19.67
CA PHE A 85 14.77 9.56 18.57
C PHE A 85 15.50 10.75 17.92
N SER A 86 14.87 11.92 17.93
CA SER A 86 15.46 13.15 17.40
C SER A 86 16.65 13.64 18.23
N GLU A 87 16.67 13.33 19.53
CA GLU A 87 17.62 13.80 20.55
C GLU A 87 18.95 13.01 20.56
N ILE A 88 19.02 11.88 19.81
CA ILE A 88 20.24 11.09 19.67
C ILE A 88 21.35 11.96 19.04
N SER A 89 22.36 12.30 19.84
CA SER A 89 23.46 13.18 19.44
C SER A 89 24.51 12.48 18.57
N ASP A 90 24.76 11.19 18.80
CA ASP A 90 25.68 10.42 17.96
C ASP A 90 25.01 10.04 16.63
N VAL A 91 25.49 10.66 15.55
CA VAL A 91 25.01 10.45 14.19
C VAL A 91 25.16 9.00 13.74
N LYS A 92 26.23 8.28 14.14
CA LYS A 92 26.42 6.87 13.77
C LYS A 92 25.39 5.99 14.46
N GLN A 93 25.17 6.21 15.76
CA GLN A 93 24.16 5.49 16.53
C GLN A 93 22.75 5.74 15.96
N LYS A 94 22.42 7.00 15.68
CA LYS A 94 21.12 7.40 15.10
C LYS A 94 20.86 6.72 13.76
N LYS A 95 21.84 6.69 12.85
CA LYS A 95 21.74 5.99 11.57
C LYS A 95 21.60 4.48 11.76
N SER A 96 22.39 3.89 12.64
CA SER A 96 22.33 2.45 12.95
C SER A 96 20.94 2.04 13.46
N LEU A 97 20.36 2.78 14.40
CA LEU A 97 19.00 2.54 14.89
C LEU A 97 17.94 2.75 13.80
N PHE A 98 18.10 3.79 12.98
CA PHE A 98 17.17 4.08 11.89
C PHE A 98 17.15 2.95 10.85
N PHE A 99 18.31 2.49 10.38
CA PHE A 99 18.38 1.40 9.40
C PHE A 99 17.87 0.08 9.96
N ARG A 100 18.14 -0.20 11.25
CA ARG A 100 17.55 -1.36 11.92
C ARG A 100 16.02 -1.28 11.98
N ALA A 101 15.46 -0.11 12.29
CA ALA A 101 14.00 0.05 12.30
C ALA A 101 13.38 -0.04 10.89
N LEU A 102 14.06 0.50 9.88
CA LEU A 102 13.50 0.64 8.53
C LEU A 102 13.66 -0.63 7.67
N LEU A 103 14.80 -1.31 7.76
CA LEU A 103 15.16 -2.38 6.82
C LEU A 103 14.14 -3.54 6.79
N PRO A 104 13.64 -4.08 7.92
CA PRO A 104 12.63 -5.13 7.88
C PRO A 104 11.36 -4.72 7.12
N ILE A 105 10.94 -3.47 7.29
CA ILE A 105 9.74 -2.90 6.63
C ILE A 105 9.98 -2.81 5.12
N VAL A 106 11.14 -2.31 4.71
CA VAL A 106 11.51 -2.20 3.30
C VAL A 106 11.57 -3.58 2.64
N LEU A 107 12.16 -4.58 3.30
CA LEU A 107 12.22 -5.93 2.75
C LEU A 107 10.85 -6.59 2.62
N ALA A 108 9.96 -6.38 3.59
CA ALA A 108 8.58 -6.85 3.49
C ALA A 108 7.84 -6.21 2.30
N GLU A 109 7.95 -4.90 2.11
CA GLU A 109 7.30 -4.22 0.98
C GLU A 109 7.94 -4.60 -0.37
N ASN A 110 9.26 -4.79 -0.42
CA ASN A 110 9.92 -5.31 -1.62
C ASN A 110 9.36 -6.67 -2.02
N LYS A 111 9.18 -7.58 -1.06
CA LYS A 111 8.61 -8.91 -1.34
C LYS A 111 7.21 -8.83 -1.93
N ILE A 112 6.37 -7.91 -1.45
CA ILE A 112 5.02 -7.68 -1.97
C ILE A 112 5.10 -7.16 -3.42
N VAL A 113 5.99 -6.21 -3.70
CA VAL A 113 6.19 -5.67 -5.05
C VAL A 113 6.70 -6.76 -6.00
N GLU A 114 7.60 -7.62 -5.55
CA GLU A 114 8.11 -8.76 -6.32
C GLU A 114 6.99 -9.74 -6.68
N ASP A 115 6.12 -10.09 -5.73
CA ASP A 115 5.01 -11.02 -5.95
C ASP A 115 3.96 -10.42 -6.92
N ILE A 116 3.63 -9.15 -6.76
CA ILE A 116 2.75 -8.42 -7.69
C ILE A 116 3.36 -8.43 -9.09
N ARG A 117 4.66 -8.12 -9.21
CA ARG A 117 5.36 -8.11 -10.50
C ARG A 117 5.33 -9.48 -11.15
N ALA A 118 5.61 -10.54 -10.39
CA ALA A 118 5.58 -11.91 -10.91
C ALA A 118 4.20 -12.26 -11.47
N HIS A 119 3.12 -11.91 -10.76
CA HIS A 119 1.77 -12.17 -11.23
C HIS A 119 1.39 -11.31 -12.45
N VAL A 120 1.79 -10.04 -12.51
CA VAL A 120 1.60 -9.19 -13.71
C VAL A 120 2.31 -9.80 -14.93
N VAL A 121 3.55 -10.25 -14.77
CA VAL A 121 4.33 -10.88 -15.85
C VAL A 121 3.67 -12.17 -16.32
N GLU A 122 3.20 -13.01 -15.40
CA GLU A 122 2.44 -14.22 -15.72
C GLU A 122 1.20 -13.89 -16.56
N LEU A 123 0.37 -12.92 -16.13
CA LEU A 123 -0.84 -12.53 -16.84
C LEU A 123 -0.58 -11.92 -18.21
N PHE A 124 0.52 -11.18 -18.38
CA PHE A 124 0.90 -10.64 -19.68
C PHE A 124 1.51 -11.69 -20.63
N GLY A 125 1.98 -12.81 -20.10
CA GLY A 125 2.38 -13.98 -20.89
C GLY A 125 1.21 -14.83 -21.39
N LYS A 126 0.01 -14.68 -20.82
CA LYS A 126 -1.19 -15.40 -21.27
C LYS A 126 -1.76 -14.82 -22.57
N ASP A 127 -2.34 -15.68 -23.39
CA ASP A 127 -3.17 -15.22 -24.51
C ASP A 127 -4.34 -14.37 -24.01
N ALA A 128 -4.66 -13.30 -24.74
CA ALA A 128 -5.69 -12.35 -24.31
C ALA A 128 -7.10 -12.97 -24.17
N THR A 129 -7.36 -14.08 -24.86
CA THR A 129 -8.60 -14.85 -24.78
C THR A 129 -8.70 -15.71 -23.51
N LEU A 130 -7.57 -15.98 -22.86
CA LEU A 130 -7.46 -16.79 -21.64
C LEU A 130 -7.49 -15.96 -20.36
N ILE A 131 -7.37 -14.63 -20.47
CA ILE A 131 -7.46 -13.72 -19.32
C ILE A 131 -8.92 -13.60 -18.89
N THR A 132 -9.19 -14.06 -17.67
CA THR A 132 -10.50 -13.97 -17.03
C THR A 132 -10.86 -12.53 -16.68
N GLU A 133 -12.17 -12.25 -16.52
CA GLU A 133 -12.61 -10.91 -16.12
C GLU A 133 -12.12 -10.55 -14.70
N SER A 134 -11.91 -11.52 -13.81
CA SER A 134 -11.29 -11.31 -12.50
C SER A 134 -9.84 -10.86 -12.60
N GLU A 135 -9.03 -11.53 -13.43
CA GLU A 135 -7.62 -11.14 -13.66
C GLU A 135 -7.54 -9.76 -14.31
N ARG A 136 -8.47 -9.46 -15.23
CA ARG A 136 -8.58 -8.13 -15.84
C ARG A 136 -8.90 -7.05 -14.81
N ARG A 137 -9.88 -7.28 -13.94
CA ARG A 137 -10.19 -6.35 -12.84
C ARG A 137 -9.01 -6.18 -11.89
N TRP A 138 -8.30 -7.26 -11.60
CA TRP A 138 -7.10 -7.22 -10.77
C TRP A 138 -6.00 -6.35 -11.38
N LEU A 139 -5.65 -6.56 -12.66
CA LEU A 139 -4.67 -5.76 -13.38
C LEU A 139 -5.02 -4.27 -13.38
N ASN A 140 -6.29 -3.94 -13.63
CA ASN A 140 -6.77 -2.55 -13.59
C ASN A 140 -6.67 -1.94 -12.19
N ALA A 141 -6.98 -2.72 -11.15
CA ALA A 141 -6.89 -2.26 -9.77
C ALA A 141 -5.44 -2.04 -9.33
N VAL A 142 -4.51 -2.93 -9.71
CA VAL A 142 -3.07 -2.76 -9.51
C VAL A 142 -2.55 -1.52 -10.23
N ALA A 143 -2.92 -1.35 -11.51
CA ALA A 143 -2.55 -0.17 -12.30
C ALA A 143 -3.05 1.13 -11.65
N ALA A 144 -4.29 1.15 -11.17
CA ALA A 144 -4.85 2.29 -10.44
C ALA A 144 -4.12 2.55 -9.12
N TYR A 145 -3.81 1.49 -8.35
CA TYR A 145 -3.08 1.60 -7.08
C TYR A 145 -1.69 2.23 -7.25
N TYR A 146 -0.93 1.77 -8.24
CA TYR A 146 0.38 2.31 -8.57
C TYR A 146 0.33 3.55 -9.48
N LYS A 147 -0.87 4.08 -9.77
CA LYS A 147 -1.09 5.27 -10.60
C LYS A 147 -0.42 5.18 -11.98
N VAL A 148 -0.40 3.98 -12.56
CA VAL A 148 0.09 3.74 -13.92
C VAL A 148 -0.82 4.50 -14.89
N ARG A 149 -0.21 5.32 -15.75
CA ARG A 149 -0.93 6.10 -16.75
C ARG A 149 -1.13 5.28 -18.01
N GLY A 150 -2.30 5.43 -18.63
CA GLY A 150 -2.64 4.72 -19.85
C GLY A 150 -3.23 3.34 -19.59
N ASP A 151 -3.52 2.65 -20.68
CA ASP A 151 -4.11 1.32 -20.64
C ASP A 151 -3.01 0.27 -20.64
N VAL A 152 -2.87 -0.48 -19.54
CA VAL A 152 -1.89 -1.58 -19.38
C VAL A 152 -2.00 -2.67 -20.45
N ARG A 153 -3.08 -2.68 -21.22
CA ARG A 153 -3.25 -3.56 -22.38
C ARG A 153 -2.43 -3.14 -23.60
N GLN A 154 -2.05 -1.88 -23.70
CA GLN A 154 -1.25 -1.39 -24.83
C GLN A 154 0.23 -1.73 -24.62
N SER A 155 0.90 -2.22 -25.67
CA SER A 155 2.29 -2.67 -25.61
C SER A 155 3.27 -1.56 -25.21
N ASN A 156 2.99 -0.30 -25.56
CA ASN A 156 3.77 0.87 -25.16
C ASN A 156 3.71 1.16 -23.65
N VAL A 157 2.62 0.79 -22.96
CA VAL A 157 2.50 0.92 -21.50
C VAL A 157 3.21 -0.24 -20.79
N ARG A 158 3.37 -1.40 -21.45
CA ARG A 158 4.03 -2.59 -20.91
C ARG A 158 5.57 -2.55 -20.94
N GLN A 159 6.16 -1.68 -21.77
CA GLN A 159 7.61 -1.61 -22.01
C GLN A 159 8.31 -0.42 -21.33
N ALA A 160 7.58 0.43 -20.62
CA ALA A 160 8.11 1.57 -19.87
C ALA A 160 8.54 1.15 -18.46
#